data_AF-A0A7W1TDN0-F1
#
_entry.id   AF-A0A7W1TDN0-F1
#
_cell.length_a   1.000
_cell.length_b   1.000
_cell.length_c   1.000
_cell.angle_alpha   90.00
_cell.angle_beta   90.00
_cell.angle_gamma   90.00
#
_symmetry.space_group_name_H-M   'P 1'
#
loop_
_entity.id
_entity.type
_entity.pdbx_description
1 polymer ?
#
loop_
_entity_poly.entity_id
_entity_poly.type
_entity_poly.pdbx_seq_one_letter_code
_entity_poly.pdbx_strand_id
1 'polypeptide(L)' 'MKSSKPVSKDPICGMTVDPATAIHAERNGKTYYFCGETCLKKFIDPQSQKESRKDAKGCCG' A
#
# COMPACT_ATOMS: atom_id res chain seq x y z
N MET A 1 -23.14 7.37 -13.02
CA MET A 1 -21.78 7.46 -13.60
C MET A 1 -20.76 7.00 -12.56
N LYS A 2 -20.09 5.85 -12.73
CA LYS A 2 -19.06 5.40 -11.78
C LYS A 2 -17.73 5.48 -12.51
N SER A 3 -16.97 6.50 -12.14
CA SER A 3 -15.64 6.80 -12.65
C SER A 3 -14.74 5.59 -12.45
N SER A 4 -14.40 4.91 -13.55
CA SER A 4 -13.37 3.87 -13.59
C SER A 4 -12.03 4.58 -13.44
N LYS A 5 -11.64 4.86 -12.20
CA LYS A 5 -10.37 5.53 -11.89
C LYS A 5 -9.23 4.51 -12.03
N PRO A 6 -8.08 4.91 -12.62
CA PRO A 6 -6.92 4.03 -12.71
C PRO A 6 -6.44 3.73 -11.29
N VAL A 7 -6.58 2.50 -10.84
CA VAL A 7 -6.20 2.14 -9.48
C VAL A 7 -4.72 1.77 -9.39
N SER A 8 -3.97 2.49 -8.55
CA SER A 8 -2.58 2.18 -8.23
C SER A 8 -2.53 1.18 -7.07
N LYS A 9 -1.48 0.35 -7.01
CA LYS A 9 -1.28 -0.58 -5.89
C LYS A 9 -0.29 0.01 -4.90
N ASP A 10 -0.68 0.04 -3.64
CA ASP A 10 0.16 0.46 -2.52
C ASP A 10 1.23 -0.63 -2.25
N PRO A 11 2.53 -0.30 -2.26
CA PRO A 11 3.61 -1.28 -2.09
C PRO A 11 3.81 -1.75 -0.64
N ILE A 12 3.16 -1.11 0.33
CA ILE A 12 3.27 -1.41 1.76
C ILE A 12 2.24 -2.46 2.17
N CYS A 13 0.99 -2.25 1.77
CA CYS A 13 -0.12 -3.13 2.16
C CYS A 13 -0.69 -3.97 1.01
N GLY A 14 -0.30 -3.69 -0.24
CA GLY A 14 -0.88 -4.35 -1.42
C GLY A 14 -2.31 -3.91 -1.74
N MET A 15 -2.83 -2.89 -1.04
CA MET A 15 -4.18 -2.38 -1.25
C MET A 15 -4.25 -1.55 -2.55
N THR A 16 -5.42 -1.59 -3.17
CA THR A 16 -5.74 -0.84 -4.39
C THR A 16 -6.20 0.57 -4.01
N VAL A 17 -5.57 1.61 -4.57
CA VAL A 17 -5.77 3.02 -4.19
C VAL A 17 -5.97 3.91 -5.40
N ASP A 18 -6.76 4.97 -5.24
CA ASP A 18 -7.03 5.94 -6.29
C ASP A 18 -5.95 7.03 -6.32
N PRO A 19 -5.09 7.12 -7.34
CA PRO A 19 -4.00 8.10 -7.43
C PRO A 19 -4.50 9.55 -7.46
N ALA A 20 -5.78 9.78 -7.81
CA ALA A 20 -6.40 11.10 -7.80
C ALA A 20 -6.68 11.64 -6.39
N THR A 21 -6.81 10.77 -5.38
CA THR A 21 -7.08 11.14 -3.98
C THR A 21 -6.08 10.54 -3.00
N ALA A 22 -5.22 9.63 -3.47
CA ALA A 22 -4.19 8.98 -2.69
C ALA A 22 -3.00 9.91 -2.44
N ILE A 23 -2.30 9.62 -1.36
CA ILE A 23 -1.08 10.33 -1.00
C ILE A 23 0.05 9.76 -1.85
N HIS A 24 0.92 10.61 -2.37
CA HIS A 24 2.09 10.17 -3.11
C HIS A 24 3.39 10.70 -2.49
N ALA A 25 4.47 9.95 -2.65
CA ALA A 25 5.80 10.37 -2.26
C ALA A 25 6.81 10.07 -3.37
N GLU A 26 7.79 10.95 -3.54
CA GLU A 26 8.89 10.75 -4.47
C GLU A 26 10.09 10.14 -3.73
N ARG A 27 10.63 9.03 -4.23
CA ARG A 27 11.79 8.35 -3.65
C ARG A 27 12.65 7.80 -4.77
N ASN A 28 13.93 8.17 -4.80
CA ASN A 28 14.84 7.80 -5.90
C ASN A 28 14.33 8.26 -7.29
N GLY A 29 13.64 9.41 -7.37
CA GLY A 29 13.06 9.90 -8.63
C GLY A 29 11.87 9.07 -9.14
N LYS A 30 11.26 8.25 -8.27
CA LYS A 30 10.04 7.49 -8.56
C LYS A 30 8.91 7.94 -7.65
N THR A 31 7.75 8.18 -8.23
CA THR A 31 6.52 8.52 -7.50
C THR A 31 5.79 7.26 -7.09
N TYR A 32 5.55 7.09 -5.79
CA TYR A 32 4.78 5.99 -5.21
C TYR A 32 3.46 6.53 -4.63
N TYR A 33 2.40 5.72 -4.70
CA TYR A 33 1.07 6.07 -4.21
C TYR A 33 0.69 5.19 -3.00
N PHE A 34 0.07 5.81 -2.01
CA PHE A 34 -0.26 5.21 -0.71
C PHE A 34 -1.73 5.41 -0.35
N CYS A 35 -2.33 4.42 0.30
CA CYS A 35 -3.72 4.50 0.73
C CYS A 35 -3.95 5.55 1.82
N GLY A 36 -2.89 5.95 2.52
CA GLY A 36 -2.94 6.97 3.57
C GLY A 36 -1.57 7.23 4.20
N GLU A 37 -1.55 8.14 5.17
CA GLU A 37 -0.32 8.63 5.81
C GLU A 37 0.43 7.51 6.55
N THR A 38 -0.31 6.53 7.08
CA THR A 38 0.28 5.36 7.75
C THR A 38 1.17 4.55 6.80
N CYS A 39 0.73 4.32 5.55
CA CYS A 39 1.53 3.62 4.55
C CYS A 39 2.73 4.46 4.10
N LEU A 40 2.55 5.77 3.89
CA LEU A 40 3.66 6.66 3.59
C LEU A 40 4.71 6.68 4.71
N LYS A 41 4.29 6.74 5.98
CA LYS A 41 5.20 6.67 7.13
C LYS A 41 5.96 5.34 7.17
N LYS A 42 5.30 4.20 6.92
CA LYS A 42 5.95 2.89 6.78
C LYS A 42 6.84 2.76 5.55
N PHE A 43 6.59 3.57 4.52
CA PHE A 43 7.44 3.63 3.35
C PHE A 43 8.75 4.39 3.63
N ILE A 44 8.67 5.45 4.43
CA ILE A 44 9.83 6.20 4.92
C ILE A 44 10.54 5.43 6.04
N ASP A 45 9.78 4.71 6.88
CA ASP A 45 10.24 3.89 7.99
C ASP A 45 10.27 2.39 7.62
N PRO A 46 11.40 1.86 7.11
CA PRO A 46 11.49 0.50 6.59
C PRO A 46 11.36 -0.58 7.67
N GLN A 47 11.31 -0.25 8.96
CA GLN A 47 11.25 -1.25 10.03
C GLN A 47 9.94 -2.05 10.02
N SER A 48 8.86 -1.51 9.46
CA SER A 48 7.54 -2.15 9.46
C SER A 48 7.17 -2.89 8.17
N GLN A 49 8.07 -2.96 7.17
CA GLN A 49 7.78 -3.58 5.87
C GLN A 49 8.05 -5.09 5.86
N LYS A 50 7.52 -5.82 6.83
CA LYS A 50 7.59 -7.28 6.84
C LYS A 50 6.38 -7.83 7.55
N GLU A 51 5.38 -8.27 6.79
CA GLU A 51 4.54 -9.43 7.16
C GLU A 51 3.64 -9.87 5.99
N SER A 52 4.25 -10.23 4.86
CA SER A 52 3.67 -11.26 3.99
C SER A 52 4.26 -12.62 4.37
N ARG A 53 3.96 -13.06 5.59
CA ARG A 53 3.87 -14.49 5.96
C ARG A 53 2.75 -14.65 6.99
N LYS A 54 1.50 -14.41 6.56
CA LYS A 54 0.40 -15.27 7.02
C LYS A 54 0.39 -16.44 6.03
N ASP A 55 1.25 -17.43 6.19
CA ASP A 55 0.96 -18.60 7.04
C ASP A 55 -0.23 -18.39 7.98
N ALA A 56 -1.40 -18.80 7.49
CA ALA A 56 -2.49 -19.22 8.34
C ALA A 56 -2.58 -20.75 8.21
N LYS A 57 -1.64 -21.46 8.83
CA LYS A 57 -1.91 -22.79 9.36
C LYS A 57 -2.66 -22.63 10.69
N GLY A 58 -3.87 -23.20 10.80
CA GLY A 58 -4.51 -23.36 12.12
C GLY A 58 -5.99 -23.76 12.16
N CYS A 59 -6.22 -25.08 12.16
CA CYS A 59 -7.16 -25.84 13.03
C CYS A 59 -8.70 -25.85 12.82
N CYS A 60 -9.24 -27.06 13.13
CA CYS A 60 -10.64 -27.54 13.28
C CYS A 60 -11.28 -28.15 12.02
N GLY A 61 -11.63 -29.44 11.95
CA GLY A 61 -11.58 -30.57 12.90
C GLY A 61 -11.91 -31.89 12.18
#